data_AF-A0A9E1EJ27-F1
#
_entry.id   AF-A0A9E1EJ27-F1
#
_cell.length_a   1.000
_cell.length_b   1.000
_cell.length_c   1.000
_cell.angle_alpha   90.00
_cell.angle_beta   90.00
_cell.angle_gamma   90.00
#
_symmetry.space_group_name_H-M   'P 1'
#
loop_
_entity.id
_entity.type
_entity.pdbx_description
1 polymer ?
#
loop_
_entity_poly.entity_id
_entity_poly.type
_entity_poly.pdbx_seq_one_letter_code
_entity_poly.pdbx_strand_id
1 'polypeptide(L)'
;SIEGYEDENDFRRGEGTFKRCTAAMKRLKDRGVPFGASLCYTSKNTDVLASDEYMDWLIEQGVKFAWFFTYMPTGNGAVTDLMVSPEQRALMYKKMHEWRKTKSIFALDFWNDGEYVQGCIAGGRHYFHINSNGDCEPCAFVHYSNVNIKECSVLEALQSPLFMAYKRNQPFSNNMLRPCPVLDNPGAISKMVAETGAYSTEMQHPESANELFDKTIKAAKAWKVKADELFDRDEYIAKHVKDENMYNYEKDDSEREFEEFEKSE
;
A
#
# COMPACT_ATOMS: atom_id res chain seq x y z
N SER A 1 -13.48 4.37 8.08
CA SER A 1 -12.80 5.07 6.99
C SER A 1 -13.48 6.39 6.72
N ILE A 2 -12.71 7.45 6.48
CA ILE A 2 -13.19 8.82 6.26
C ILE A 2 -12.14 9.58 5.45
N GLU A 3 -12.53 10.25 4.36
CA GLU A 3 -11.61 10.63 3.28
C GLU A 3 -11.66 12.11 2.91
N GLY A 4 -11.81 12.93 3.94
CA GLY A 4 -11.98 14.37 3.86
C GLY A 4 -13.24 14.80 4.59
N TYR A 5 -13.73 15.98 4.26
CA TYR A 5 -15.01 16.45 4.76
C TYR A 5 -16.15 15.82 3.95
N GLU A 6 -17.37 16.34 4.08
CA GLU A 6 -18.56 15.72 3.48
C GLU A 6 -18.41 15.56 1.96
N ASP A 7 -17.94 16.60 1.27
CA ASP A 7 -17.82 16.59 -0.20
C ASP A 7 -16.82 15.53 -0.71
N GLU A 8 -15.59 15.50 -0.18
CA GLU A 8 -14.58 14.53 -0.63
C GLU A 8 -14.94 13.10 -0.23
N ASN A 9 -15.45 12.92 0.99
CA ASN A 9 -15.81 11.60 1.49
C ASN A 9 -16.99 11.02 0.72
N ASP A 10 -18.05 11.79 0.51
CA ASP A 10 -19.27 11.29 -0.13
C ASP A 10 -19.09 11.15 -1.64
N PHE A 11 -18.20 11.94 -2.27
CA PHE A 11 -17.81 11.74 -3.67
C PHE A 11 -17.33 10.30 -3.94
N ARG A 12 -16.52 9.73 -3.04
CA ARG A 12 -15.96 8.38 -3.25
C ARG A 12 -16.71 7.28 -2.49
N ARG A 13 -17.35 7.59 -1.36
CA ARG A 13 -17.99 6.61 -0.48
C ARG A 13 -19.51 6.57 -0.57
N GLY A 14 -20.11 7.50 -1.32
CA GLY A 14 -21.55 7.62 -1.50
C GLY A 14 -22.19 8.60 -0.52
N GLU A 15 -23.25 9.25 -0.99
CA GLU A 15 -23.99 10.30 -0.28
C GLU A 15 -24.43 9.87 1.14
N GLY A 16 -24.23 10.76 2.11
CA GLY A 16 -24.59 10.56 3.51
C GLY A 16 -23.60 9.71 4.30
N THR A 17 -22.52 9.23 3.68
CA THR A 17 -21.53 8.39 4.36
C THR A 17 -20.75 9.18 5.40
N PHE A 18 -20.39 10.42 5.12
CA PHE A 18 -19.66 11.29 6.05
C PHE A 18 -20.43 11.49 7.36
N LYS A 19 -21.73 11.81 7.26
CA LYS A 19 -22.62 11.96 8.41
C LYS A 19 -22.72 10.67 9.24
N ARG A 20 -22.81 9.51 8.58
CA ARG A 20 -22.85 8.20 9.27
C ARG A 20 -21.52 7.90 9.96
N CYS A 21 -20.39 8.15 9.30
CA CYS A 21 -19.05 7.95 9.82
C CYS A 21 -18.78 8.85 11.04
N THR A 22 -19.01 10.14 10.94
CA THR A 22 -18.81 11.10 12.04
C THR A 22 -19.74 10.81 13.23
N ALA A 23 -20.99 10.42 12.98
CA ALA A 23 -21.89 9.97 14.04
C ALA A 23 -21.37 8.71 14.76
N ALA A 24 -20.73 7.77 14.05
CA ALA A 24 -20.09 6.60 14.66
C ALA A 24 -18.85 7.00 15.49
N MET A 25 -17.98 7.87 14.95
CA MET A 25 -16.80 8.40 15.65
C MET A 25 -17.21 9.09 16.96
N LYS A 26 -18.25 9.95 16.92
CA LYS A 26 -18.78 10.59 18.12
C LYS A 26 -19.23 9.57 19.17
N ARG A 27 -19.98 8.54 18.77
CA ARG A 27 -20.46 7.50 19.70
C ARG A 27 -19.33 6.73 20.36
N LEU A 28 -18.26 6.44 19.62
CA LEU A 28 -17.05 5.78 20.13
C LEU A 28 -16.30 6.69 21.11
N LYS A 29 -16.09 7.95 20.73
CA LYS A 29 -15.46 8.98 21.58
C LYS A 29 -16.22 9.19 22.89
N ASP A 30 -17.54 9.39 22.82
CA ASP A 30 -18.40 9.62 24.00
C ASP A 30 -18.34 8.43 25.00
N ARG A 31 -18.03 7.22 24.51
CA ARG A 31 -17.94 5.99 25.32
C ARG A 31 -16.50 5.65 25.74
N GLY A 32 -15.52 6.46 25.36
CA GLY A 32 -14.11 6.20 25.64
C GLY A 32 -13.56 4.96 24.92
N VAL A 33 -14.20 4.49 23.84
CA VAL A 33 -13.71 3.36 23.05
C VAL A 33 -12.60 3.87 22.10
N PRO A 34 -11.36 3.35 22.16
CA PRO A 34 -10.32 3.75 21.22
C PRO A 34 -10.65 3.34 19.79
N PHE A 35 -10.38 4.22 18.83
CA PHE A 35 -10.54 3.90 17.40
C PHE A 35 -9.55 4.68 16.54
N GLY A 36 -9.36 4.18 15.32
CA GLY A 36 -8.54 4.78 14.30
C GLY A 36 -9.34 5.25 13.08
N ALA A 37 -8.67 5.97 12.19
CA ALA A 37 -9.17 6.35 10.88
C ALA A 37 -8.43 5.57 9.79
N SER A 38 -9.12 5.33 8.68
CA SER A 38 -8.55 4.77 7.46
C SER A 38 -8.92 5.71 6.33
N LEU A 39 -7.91 6.17 5.60
CA LEU A 39 -8.02 7.28 4.65
C LEU A 39 -7.37 6.86 3.35
N CYS A 40 -8.16 6.84 2.28
CA CYS A 40 -7.65 6.73 0.92
C CYS A 40 -7.46 8.13 0.34
N TYR A 41 -6.22 8.50 0.02
CA TYR A 41 -5.94 9.71 -0.73
C TYR A 41 -5.84 9.42 -2.23
N THR A 42 -6.37 10.36 -3.01
CA THR A 42 -6.57 10.30 -4.46
C THR A 42 -6.10 11.61 -5.08
N SER A 43 -6.06 11.67 -6.41
CA SER A 43 -5.81 12.92 -7.14
C SER A 43 -6.76 14.07 -6.78
N LYS A 44 -7.94 13.78 -6.23
CA LYS A 44 -9.00 14.77 -5.97
C LYS A 44 -9.08 15.28 -4.53
N ASN A 45 -8.51 14.58 -3.56
CA ASN A 45 -8.65 14.93 -2.14
C ASN A 45 -7.31 14.98 -1.38
N THR A 46 -6.17 14.83 -2.08
CA THR A 46 -4.86 14.87 -1.42
C THR A 46 -4.64 16.19 -0.68
N ASP A 47 -5.05 17.34 -1.23
CA ASP A 47 -4.84 18.64 -0.57
C ASP A 47 -5.57 18.73 0.78
N VAL A 48 -6.79 18.18 0.86
CA VAL A 48 -7.56 18.11 2.11
C VAL A 48 -6.91 17.12 3.08
N LEU A 49 -6.57 15.92 2.59
CA LEU A 49 -6.00 14.87 3.43
C LEU A 49 -4.56 15.13 3.88
N ALA A 50 -3.85 16.04 3.22
CA ALA A 50 -2.52 16.54 3.56
C ALA A 50 -2.57 17.80 4.45
N SER A 51 -3.74 18.34 4.73
CA SER A 51 -3.90 19.59 5.49
C SER A 51 -3.74 19.36 7.00
N ASP A 52 -3.15 20.33 7.68
CA ASP A 52 -2.99 20.28 9.13
C ASP A 52 -4.36 20.41 9.81
N GLU A 53 -5.26 21.19 9.22
CA GLU A 53 -6.62 21.43 9.66
C GLU A 53 -7.44 20.14 9.72
N TYR A 54 -7.36 19.30 8.68
CA TYR A 54 -8.08 18.03 8.66
C TYR A 54 -7.48 17.03 9.65
N MET A 55 -6.16 17.00 9.81
CA MET A 55 -5.52 16.16 10.82
C MET A 55 -5.88 16.57 12.25
N ASP A 56 -5.91 17.87 12.53
CA ASP A 56 -6.35 18.38 13.83
C ASP A 56 -7.82 18.04 14.07
N TRP A 57 -8.65 18.18 13.05
CA TRP A 57 -10.05 17.77 13.13
C TRP A 57 -10.20 16.28 13.45
N LEU A 58 -9.42 15.37 12.84
CA LEU A 58 -9.46 13.94 13.18
C LEU A 58 -9.11 13.69 14.65
N ILE A 59 -8.06 14.35 15.15
CA ILE A 59 -7.63 14.26 16.55
C ILE A 59 -8.75 14.76 17.47
N GLU A 60 -9.36 15.89 17.15
CA GLU A 60 -10.51 16.44 17.87
C GLU A 60 -11.71 15.48 17.85
N GLN A 61 -11.95 14.75 16.75
CA GLN A 61 -12.99 13.72 16.71
C GLN A 61 -12.66 12.49 17.56
N GLY A 62 -11.46 12.39 18.15
CA GLY A 62 -11.06 11.33 19.07
C GLY A 62 -10.25 10.21 18.44
N VAL A 63 -9.85 10.35 17.17
CA VAL A 63 -9.02 9.36 16.46
C VAL A 63 -7.65 9.23 17.14
N LYS A 64 -7.21 7.99 17.39
CA LYS A 64 -5.92 7.70 18.06
C LYS A 64 -4.79 7.31 17.12
N PHE A 65 -5.14 6.69 15.99
CA PHE A 65 -4.21 6.33 14.93
C PHE A 65 -4.89 6.46 13.57
N ALA A 66 -4.12 6.71 12.53
CA ALA A 66 -4.62 6.88 11.17
C ALA A 66 -3.80 6.06 10.18
N TRP A 67 -4.47 5.32 9.30
CA TRP A 67 -3.86 4.62 8.19
C TRP A 67 -4.19 5.33 6.88
N PHE A 68 -3.14 5.76 6.18
CA PHE A 68 -3.20 6.38 4.88
C PHE A 68 -2.86 5.36 3.79
N PHE A 69 -3.68 5.37 2.75
CA PHE A 69 -3.54 4.54 1.57
C PHE A 69 -3.58 5.45 0.35
N THR A 70 -2.62 5.30 -0.55
CA THR A 70 -2.79 5.85 -1.90
C THR A 70 -3.84 5.02 -2.64
N TYR A 71 -4.60 5.65 -3.54
CA TYR A 71 -5.52 4.93 -4.40
C TYR A 71 -4.79 3.88 -5.25
N MET A 72 -5.26 2.63 -5.17
CA MET A 72 -4.71 1.49 -5.89
C MET A 72 -5.66 1.05 -7.00
N PRO A 73 -5.24 1.02 -8.27
CA PRO A 73 -6.12 0.73 -9.39
C PRO A 73 -6.34 -0.78 -9.58
N THR A 74 -6.89 -1.46 -8.57
CA THR A 74 -7.15 -2.91 -8.59
C THR A 74 -8.55 -3.23 -9.13
N GLY A 75 -8.65 -4.29 -9.93
CA GLY A 75 -9.91 -4.79 -10.49
C GLY A 75 -10.34 -4.14 -11.81
N ASN A 76 -11.24 -4.82 -12.53
CA ASN A 76 -11.65 -4.51 -13.91
C ASN A 76 -12.35 -3.14 -14.11
N GLY A 77 -12.73 -2.43 -13.04
CA GLY A 77 -13.36 -1.11 -13.09
C GLY A 77 -12.51 0.02 -12.49
N ALA A 78 -11.24 -0.23 -12.22
CA ALA A 78 -10.38 0.74 -11.56
C ALA A 78 -10.25 2.06 -12.34
N VAL A 79 -10.49 3.18 -11.66
CA VAL A 79 -10.44 4.53 -12.24
C VAL A 79 -9.03 5.09 -12.05
N THR A 80 -8.15 4.88 -13.02
CA THR A 80 -6.75 5.32 -12.95
C THR A 80 -6.58 6.83 -12.78
N ASP A 81 -7.57 7.63 -13.19
CA ASP A 81 -7.56 9.09 -13.00
C ASP A 81 -7.61 9.51 -11.52
N LEU A 82 -7.98 8.62 -10.61
CA LEU A 82 -7.93 8.84 -9.16
C LEU A 82 -6.56 8.56 -8.55
N MET A 83 -5.64 7.95 -9.30
CA MET A 83 -4.26 7.77 -8.85
C MET A 83 -3.58 9.13 -8.69
N VAL A 84 -2.80 9.25 -7.63
CA VAL A 84 -2.12 10.51 -7.27
C VAL A 84 -0.97 10.81 -8.22
N SER A 85 -0.68 12.10 -8.41
CA SER A 85 0.56 12.52 -9.07
C SER A 85 1.78 12.24 -8.17
N PRO A 86 3.00 12.21 -8.74
CA PRO A 86 4.22 12.13 -7.93
C PRO A 86 4.33 13.25 -6.89
N GLU A 87 3.90 14.47 -7.23
CA GLU A 87 3.92 15.63 -6.33
C GLU A 87 2.96 15.44 -5.16
N GLN A 88 1.76 14.92 -5.42
CA GLN A 88 0.77 14.59 -4.40
C GLN A 88 1.28 13.50 -3.45
N ARG A 89 1.89 12.43 -3.98
CA ARG A 89 2.51 11.40 -3.13
C ARG A 89 3.68 11.96 -2.31
N ALA A 90 4.52 12.81 -2.91
CA ALA A 90 5.62 13.47 -2.20
C ALA A 90 5.12 14.43 -1.10
N LEU A 91 4.01 15.12 -1.32
CA LEU A 91 3.36 15.94 -0.30
C LEU A 91 2.91 15.09 0.90
N MET A 92 2.23 13.97 0.64
CA MET A 92 1.82 13.04 1.69
C MET A 92 3.02 12.47 2.46
N TYR A 93 4.08 12.06 1.77
CA TYR A 93 5.33 11.62 2.40
C TYR A 93 5.90 12.68 3.38
N LYS A 94 6.03 13.93 2.91
CA LYS A 94 6.52 15.04 3.74
C LYS A 94 5.62 15.29 4.96
N LYS A 95 4.29 15.28 4.75
CA LYS A 95 3.31 15.49 5.81
C LYS A 95 3.30 14.37 6.84
N MET A 96 3.44 13.11 6.44
CA MET A 96 3.61 11.99 7.38
C MET A 96 4.82 12.21 8.29
N HIS A 97 5.97 12.58 7.72
CA HIS A 97 7.21 12.82 8.48
C HIS A 97 7.09 14.03 9.42
N GLU A 98 6.40 15.08 8.97
CA GLU A 98 6.09 16.25 9.79
C GLU A 98 5.18 15.87 10.97
N TRP A 99 4.03 15.25 10.70
CA TRP A 99 3.01 14.94 11.70
C TRP A 99 3.48 13.98 12.78
N ARG A 100 4.39 13.05 12.45
CA ARG A 100 5.05 12.20 13.47
C ARG A 100 5.74 13.00 14.57
N LYS A 101 6.18 14.23 14.27
CA LYS A 101 6.87 15.11 15.22
C LYS A 101 5.96 16.18 15.81
N THR A 102 4.90 16.56 15.11
CA THR A 102 4.09 17.75 15.45
C THR A 102 2.68 17.46 15.92
N LYS A 103 2.10 16.30 15.59
CA LYS A 103 0.70 15.95 15.90
C LYS A 103 0.62 14.80 16.89
N SER A 104 -0.37 14.85 17.78
CA SER A 104 -0.61 13.82 18.81
C SER A 104 -1.42 12.63 18.30
N ILE A 105 -1.05 12.11 17.13
CA ILE A 105 -1.69 10.96 16.48
C ILE A 105 -0.63 10.03 15.88
N PHE A 106 -0.86 8.72 15.98
CA PHE A 106 -0.02 7.76 15.28
C PHE A 106 -0.51 7.58 13.83
N ALA A 107 0.05 8.36 12.91
CA ALA A 107 -0.22 8.25 11.48
C ALA A 107 0.76 7.27 10.80
N LEU A 108 0.26 6.50 9.85
CA LEU A 108 1.03 5.55 9.03
C LEU A 108 0.56 5.65 7.58
N ASP A 109 1.49 5.51 6.64
CA ASP A 109 1.22 5.47 5.20
C ASP A 109 1.87 4.22 4.58
N PHE A 110 1.02 3.38 3.97
CA PHE A 110 1.42 2.05 3.48
C PHE A 110 2.45 2.09 2.34
N TRP A 111 2.57 3.19 1.60
CA TRP A 111 3.50 3.31 0.47
C TRP A 111 4.63 4.30 0.71
N ASN A 112 4.46 5.23 1.66
CA ASN A 112 5.47 6.24 1.97
C ASN A 112 6.31 5.90 3.22
N ASP A 113 5.90 4.93 4.05
CA ASP A 113 6.68 4.53 5.24
C ASP A 113 7.70 3.41 4.97
N GLY A 114 7.99 3.08 3.72
CA GLY A 114 8.89 1.97 3.38
C GLY A 114 10.27 2.07 4.04
N GLU A 115 10.75 3.28 4.35
CA GLU A 115 11.99 3.48 5.11
C GLU A 115 11.90 2.92 6.54
N TYR A 116 10.76 3.06 7.21
CA TYR A 116 10.58 2.60 8.59
C TYR A 116 10.33 1.09 8.69
N VAL A 117 9.78 0.50 7.62
CA VAL A 117 9.45 -0.94 7.58
C VAL A 117 10.36 -1.72 6.62
N GLN A 118 11.41 -1.08 6.10
CA GLN A 118 12.40 -1.65 5.18
C GLN A 118 11.75 -2.30 3.93
N GLY A 119 10.86 -1.56 3.27
CA GLY A 119 10.21 -1.97 2.01
C GLY A 119 8.81 -2.56 2.18
N CYS A 120 8.42 -3.44 1.26
CA CYS A 120 7.09 -4.07 1.30
C CYS A 120 6.95 -4.99 2.51
N ILE A 121 5.77 -4.98 3.13
CA ILE A 121 5.45 -5.83 4.30
C ILE A 121 4.52 -7.02 3.95
N ALA A 122 4.14 -7.14 2.68
CA ALA A 122 3.26 -8.18 2.13
C ALA A 122 3.98 -9.55 1.99
N GLY A 123 3.25 -10.55 1.50
CA GLY A 123 3.80 -11.88 1.21
C GLY A 123 4.12 -12.68 2.46
N GLY A 124 3.39 -12.42 3.56
CA GLY A 124 3.61 -13.10 4.83
C GLY A 124 4.79 -12.57 5.64
N ARG A 125 5.46 -11.50 5.20
CA ARG A 125 6.56 -10.87 5.95
C ARG A 125 6.08 -10.30 7.29
N HIS A 126 5.08 -9.42 7.24
CA HIS A 126 4.39 -8.94 8.44
C HIS A 126 2.88 -9.15 8.36
N TYR A 127 2.33 -9.31 7.15
CA TYR A 127 0.92 -9.65 6.97
C TYR A 127 0.69 -10.37 5.65
N PHE A 128 -0.50 -10.95 5.54
CA PHE A 128 -1.10 -11.43 4.31
C PHE A 128 -2.63 -11.35 4.45
N HIS A 129 -3.35 -11.56 3.35
CA HIS A 129 -4.80 -11.46 3.29
C HIS A 129 -5.41 -12.83 3.03
N ILE A 130 -6.47 -13.19 3.76
CA ILE A 130 -7.32 -14.32 3.43
C ILE A 130 -8.67 -13.75 3.04
N ASN A 131 -9.07 -13.90 1.78
CA ASN A 131 -10.32 -13.34 1.30
C ASN A 131 -11.53 -14.15 1.82
N SER A 132 -12.74 -13.68 1.54
CA SER A 132 -13.97 -14.35 1.99
C SER A 132 -14.18 -15.77 1.45
N ASN A 133 -13.53 -16.12 0.35
CA ASN A 133 -13.53 -17.46 -0.23
C ASN A 133 -12.48 -18.39 0.40
N GLY A 134 -11.53 -17.84 1.15
CA GLY A 134 -10.43 -18.55 1.79
C GLY A 134 -9.11 -18.53 1.02
N ASP A 135 -9.04 -17.84 -0.12
CA ASP A 135 -7.79 -17.78 -0.89
C ASP A 135 -6.77 -16.94 -0.12
N CYS A 136 -5.54 -17.45 -0.03
CA CYS A 136 -4.45 -16.76 0.65
C CYS A 136 -3.73 -15.85 -0.35
N GLU A 137 -3.94 -14.55 -0.20
CA GLU A 137 -3.39 -13.48 -1.02
C GLU A 137 -2.22 -12.80 -0.28
N PRO A 138 -1.13 -12.43 -0.96
CA PRO A 138 0.03 -11.84 -0.28
C PRO A 138 -0.26 -10.44 0.30
N CYS A 139 -1.26 -9.74 -0.22
CA CYS A 139 -1.61 -8.36 0.12
C CYS A 139 -3.11 -8.13 -0.17
N ALA A 140 -3.78 -7.25 0.57
CA ALA A 140 -5.19 -6.92 0.33
C ALA A 140 -5.45 -6.23 -1.02
N PHE A 141 -4.39 -5.80 -1.71
CA PHE A 141 -4.42 -5.19 -3.06
C PHE A 141 -3.86 -6.13 -4.14
N VAL A 142 -3.68 -7.41 -3.83
CA VAL A 142 -3.07 -8.40 -4.74
C VAL A 142 -3.96 -9.64 -4.76
N HIS A 143 -4.94 -9.62 -5.66
CA HIS A 143 -5.95 -10.66 -5.79
C HIS A 143 -5.46 -11.84 -6.64
N TYR A 144 -4.35 -12.44 -6.21
CA TYR A 144 -3.79 -13.66 -6.79
C TYR A 144 -3.44 -14.65 -5.69
N SER A 145 -3.66 -15.94 -5.96
CA SER A 145 -3.32 -17.00 -5.02
C SER A 145 -2.90 -18.30 -5.71
N ASN A 146 -2.18 -19.15 -4.97
CA ASN A 146 -1.96 -20.54 -5.32
C ASN A 146 -2.78 -21.51 -4.46
N VAL A 147 -3.30 -21.06 -3.31
CA VAL A 147 -3.77 -21.95 -2.24
C VAL A 147 -4.98 -21.37 -1.52
N ASN A 148 -5.84 -22.25 -1.01
CA ASN A 148 -6.97 -21.89 -0.19
C ASN A 148 -6.79 -22.44 1.23
N ILE A 149 -7.02 -21.61 2.24
CA ILE A 149 -6.81 -21.97 3.66
C ILE A 149 -7.70 -23.14 4.12
N LYS A 150 -8.75 -23.47 3.36
CA LYS A 150 -9.60 -24.64 3.63
C LYS A 150 -8.88 -25.96 3.36
N GLU A 151 -7.80 -25.95 2.58
CA GLU A 151 -7.09 -27.13 2.09
C GLU A 151 -5.66 -27.23 2.61
N CYS A 152 -5.17 -26.21 3.32
CA CYS A 152 -3.82 -26.19 3.89
C CYS A 152 -3.77 -25.45 5.24
N SER A 153 -2.70 -25.67 6.00
CA SER A 153 -2.37 -24.86 7.17
C SER A 153 -1.86 -23.47 6.77
N VAL A 154 -1.83 -22.54 7.73
CA VAL A 154 -1.21 -21.21 7.53
C VAL A 154 0.27 -21.33 7.15
N LEU A 155 1.01 -22.27 7.75
CA LEU A 155 2.43 -22.46 7.44
C LEU A 155 2.62 -22.92 5.99
N GLU A 156 1.81 -23.86 5.52
CA GLU A 156 1.84 -24.32 4.12
C GLU A 156 1.44 -23.19 3.16
N ALA A 157 0.46 -22.35 3.53
CA ALA A 157 0.10 -21.19 2.74
C ALA A 157 1.26 -20.18 2.60
N LEU A 158 1.98 -19.92 3.70
CA LEU A 158 3.15 -19.05 3.71
C LEU A 158 4.36 -19.64 2.95
N GLN A 159 4.37 -20.95 2.73
CA GLN A 159 5.37 -21.65 1.93
C GLN A 159 4.94 -21.86 0.46
N SER A 160 3.75 -21.37 0.09
CA SER A 160 3.25 -21.48 -1.29
C SER A 160 4.14 -20.73 -2.29
N PRO A 161 4.11 -21.12 -3.59
CA PRO A 161 5.00 -20.55 -4.60
C PRO A 161 4.98 -19.01 -4.65
N LEU A 162 3.81 -18.38 -4.65
CA LEU A 162 3.66 -16.92 -4.66
C LEU A 162 4.26 -16.25 -3.43
N PHE A 163 4.04 -16.79 -2.23
CA PHE A 163 4.62 -16.23 -1.00
C PHE A 163 6.15 -16.37 -0.97
N MET A 164 6.67 -17.51 -1.45
CA MET A 164 8.11 -17.71 -1.57
C MET A 164 8.73 -16.81 -2.66
N ALA A 165 7.99 -16.48 -3.72
CA ALA A 165 8.41 -15.49 -4.72
C ALA A 165 8.52 -14.09 -4.12
N TYR A 166 7.55 -13.68 -3.28
CA TYR A 166 7.64 -12.45 -2.50
C TYR A 166 8.87 -12.44 -1.59
N LYS A 167 9.11 -13.53 -0.85
CA LYS A 167 10.27 -13.64 0.04
C LYS A 167 11.61 -13.49 -0.70
N ARG A 168 11.76 -14.11 -1.88
CA ARG A 168 13.00 -14.03 -2.69
C ARG A 168 13.27 -12.61 -3.22
N ASN A 169 12.22 -11.89 -3.58
CA ASN A 169 12.31 -10.62 -4.30
C ASN A 169 12.24 -9.39 -3.38
N GLN A 170 11.92 -9.55 -2.09
CA GLN A 170 11.95 -8.47 -1.13
C GLN A 170 13.39 -8.11 -0.68
N PRO A 171 13.70 -6.80 -0.52
CA PRO A 171 12.86 -5.66 -0.90
C PRO A 171 12.82 -5.48 -2.42
N PHE A 172 11.70 -4.99 -2.98
CA PHE A 172 11.47 -4.87 -4.44
C PHE A 172 12.16 -3.68 -5.12
N SER A 173 12.75 -2.76 -4.36
CA SER A 173 13.62 -1.68 -4.86
C SER A 173 14.69 -1.40 -3.81
N ASN A 174 15.86 -0.92 -4.25
CA ASN A 174 16.87 -0.36 -3.34
C ASN A 174 16.49 1.05 -2.84
N ASN A 175 15.43 1.65 -3.41
CA ASN A 175 14.80 2.87 -2.97
C ASN A 175 13.58 2.52 -2.11
N MET A 176 13.63 2.79 -0.80
CA MET A 176 12.57 2.41 0.12
C MET A 176 11.27 3.22 -0.03
N LEU A 177 11.29 4.31 -0.81
CA LEU A 177 10.07 5.01 -1.24
C LEU A 177 9.39 4.32 -2.42
N ARG A 178 9.95 3.21 -2.92
CA ARG A 178 9.41 2.39 -4.01
C ARG A 178 9.17 0.94 -3.56
N PRO A 179 8.46 0.71 -2.43
CA PRO A 179 8.40 -0.60 -1.82
C PRO A 179 7.48 -1.58 -2.56
N CYS A 180 6.46 -1.11 -3.28
CA CYS A 180 5.35 -1.94 -3.70
C CYS A 180 5.66 -2.73 -4.99
N PRO A 181 5.46 -4.06 -5.04
CA PRO A 181 5.62 -4.84 -6.27
C PRO A 181 4.51 -4.60 -7.31
N VAL A 182 3.48 -3.81 -6.96
CA VAL A 182 2.36 -3.49 -7.86
C VAL A 182 2.44 -2.04 -8.34
N LEU A 183 2.50 -1.08 -7.40
CA LEU A 183 2.46 0.34 -7.73
C LEU A 183 3.82 0.86 -8.20
N ASP A 184 4.91 0.38 -7.60
CA ASP A 184 6.24 0.97 -7.77
C ASP A 184 7.15 0.14 -8.67
N ASN A 185 6.96 -1.19 -8.66
CA ASN A 185 7.77 -2.17 -9.39
C ASN A 185 6.85 -3.18 -10.10
N PRO A 186 5.97 -2.74 -11.02
CA PRO A 186 4.92 -3.60 -11.58
C PRO A 186 5.45 -4.83 -12.33
N GLY A 187 6.69 -4.79 -12.86
CA GLY A 187 7.32 -5.97 -13.45
C GLY A 187 7.50 -7.12 -12.44
N ALA A 188 7.66 -6.80 -11.14
CA ALA A 188 7.76 -7.79 -10.08
C ALA A 188 6.47 -8.61 -9.95
N ILE A 189 5.30 -7.97 -9.82
CA ILE A 189 4.04 -8.72 -9.67
C ILE A 189 3.72 -9.53 -10.92
N SER A 190 3.94 -8.96 -12.11
CA SER A 190 3.75 -9.65 -13.39
C SER A 190 4.58 -10.93 -13.44
N LYS A 191 5.88 -10.85 -13.15
CA LYS A 191 6.77 -12.01 -13.10
C LYS A 191 6.37 -13.02 -12.04
N MET A 192 6.15 -12.58 -10.79
CA MET A 192 5.85 -13.49 -9.68
C MET A 192 4.55 -14.26 -9.94
N VAL A 193 3.53 -13.65 -10.53
CA VAL A 193 2.28 -14.36 -10.85
C VAL A 193 2.50 -15.35 -12.00
N ALA A 194 3.19 -14.95 -13.07
CA ALA A 194 3.49 -15.81 -14.21
C ALA A 194 4.33 -17.04 -13.82
N GLU A 195 5.42 -16.86 -13.06
CA GLU A 195 6.34 -17.94 -12.69
C GLU A 195 5.73 -18.95 -11.69
N THR A 196 4.77 -18.50 -10.87
CA THR A 196 4.16 -19.33 -9.83
C THR A 196 2.85 -19.98 -10.27
N GLY A 197 2.31 -19.57 -11.41
CA GLY A 197 0.98 -20.00 -11.86
C GLY A 197 -0.14 -19.58 -10.91
N ALA A 198 0.03 -18.48 -10.16
CA ALA A 198 -1.02 -17.95 -9.30
C ALA A 198 -2.22 -17.50 -10.15
N TYR A 199 -3.42 -17.85 -9.72
CA TYR A 199 -4.66 -17.50 -10.41
C TYR A 199 -5.28 -16.26 -9.78
N SER A 200 -6.05 -15.51 -10.58
CA SER A 200 -6.83 -14.37 -10.09
C SER A 200 -7.92 -14.85 -9.13
N THR A 201 -8.00 -14.25 -7.95
CA THR A 201 -9.02 -14.57 -6.94
C THR A 201 -10.27 -13.70 -7.07
N GLU A 202 -10.28 -12.74 -8.00
CA GLU A 202 -11.49 -12.01 -8.38
C GLU A 202 -12.38 -12.89 -9.26
N MET A 203 -13.50 -13.35 -8.71
CA MET A 203 -14.33 -14.39 -9.34
C MET A 203 -15.19 -13.88 -10.49
N GLN A 204 -15.67 -12.63 -10.42
CA GLN A 204 -16.65 -12.13 -11.40
C GLN A 204 -15.95 -11.55 -12.62
N HIS A 205 -14.85 -10.84 -12.37
CA HIS A 205 -14.08 -10.16 -13.40
C HIS A 205 -12.58 -10.36 -13.17
N PRO A 206 -12.08 -11.59 -13.42
CA PRO A 206 -10.67 -11.91 -13.24
C PRO A 206 -9.78 -10.86 -13.92
N GLU A 207 -8.89 -10.26 -13.15
CA GLU A 207 -7.84 -9.38 -13.64
C GLU A 207 -6.53 -10.17 -13.62
N SER A 208 -5.80 -10.13 -14.73
CA SER A 208 -4.45 -10.68 -14.83
C SER A 208 -3.41 -9.71 -14.28
N ALA A 209 -2.26 -10.24 -13.84
CA ALA A 209 -1.15 -9.42 -13.36
C ALA A 209 -0.62 -8.43 -14.41
N ASN A 210 -0.77 -8.76 -15.70
CA ASN A 210 -0.39 -7.90 -16.82
C ASN A 210 -1.38 -6.75 -17.05
N GLU A 211 -2.69 -6.97 -16.85
CA GLU A 211 -3.67 -5.88 -16.88
C GLU A 211 -3.46 -4.92 -15.71
N LEU A 212 -3.14 -5.45 -14.51
CA LEU A 212 -2.79 -4.64 -13.36
C LEU A 212 -1.48 -3.86 -13.59
N PHE A 213 -0.46 -4.50 -14.18
CA PHE A 213 0.77 -3.84 -14.63
C PHE A 213 0.48 -2.65 -15.56
N ASP A 214 -0.37 -2.86 -16.57
CA ASP A 214 -0.67 -1.84 -17.57
C ASP A 214 -1.33 -0.59 -16.93
N LYS A 215 -2.08 -0.77 -15.83
CA LYS A 215 -2.68 0.33 -15.05
C LYS A 215 -1.66 1.10 -14.22
N THR A 216 -0.60 0.46 -13.73
CA THR A 216 0.34 1.09 -12.78
C THR A 216 1.63 1.58 -13.41
N ILE A 217 2.04 1.05 -14.56
CA ILE A 217 3.36 1.33 -15.17
C ILE A 217 3.65 2.81 -15.40
N LYS A 218 2.64 3.58 -15.82
CA LYS A 218 2.78 5.03 -16.02
C LYS A 218 3.07 5.75 -14.70
N ALA A 219 2.34 5.40 -13.64
CA ALA A 219 2.53 5.98 -12.31
C ALA A 219 3.87 5.54 -11.70
N ALA A 220 4.26 4.28 -11.87
CA ALA A 220 5.54 3.74 -11.41
C ALA A 220 6.73 4.52 -11.99
N LYS A 221 6.75 4.73 -13.32
CA LYS A 221 7.79 5.51 -14.01
C LYS A 221 7.85 6.96 -13.54
N ALA A 222 6.69 7.61 -13.38
CA ALA A 222 6.62 8.99 -12.93
C ALA A 222 7.08 9.13 -11.47
N TRP A 223 6.69 8.19 -10.60
CA TRP A 223 7.09 8.18 -9.20
C TRP A 223 8.58 7.90 -9.03
N LYS A 224 9.17 7.01 -9.83
CA LYS A 224 10.61 6.70 -9.77
C LYS A 224 11.47 7.96 -9.80
N VAL A 225 11.20 8.88 -10.74
CA VAL A 225 11.94 10.16 -10.84
C VAL A 225 11.86 10.94 -9.53
N LYS A 226 10.65 11.11 -8.97
CA LYS A 226 10.45 11.87 -7.74
C LYS A 226 11.04 11.17 -6.51
N ALA A 227 10.94 9.85 -6.45
CA ALA A 227 11.49 9.05 -5.35
C ALA A 227 13.02 9.09 -5.35
N ASP A 228 13.66 9.08 -6.51
CA ASP A 228 15.13 9.19 -6.64
C ASP A 228 15.63 10.58 -6.22
N GLU A 229 14.81 11.64 -6.34
CA GLU A 229 15.11 12.97 -5.79
C GLU A 229 14.96 13.04 -4.26
N LEU A 230 14.07 12.23 -3.68
CA LEU A 230 13.69 12.33 -2.27
C LEU A 230 14.48 11.38 -1.35
N PHE A 231 14.94 10.24 -1.88
CA PHE A 231 15.52 9.18 -1.09
C PHE A 231 17.05 9.20 -1.15
N ASP A 232 17.68 9.41 0.01
CA ASP A 232 19.13 9.25 0.18
C ASP A 232 19.44 7.84 0.67
N ARG A 233 19.90 7.00 -0.26
CA ARG A 233 20.21 5.59 0.02
C ARG A 233 21.36 5.44 1.00
N ASP A 234 22.40 6.26 0.89
CA ASP A 234 23.60 6.14 1.72
C ASP A 234 23.28 6.58 3.15
N GLU A 235 22.50 7.65 3.30
CA GLU A 235 21.98 8.07 4.61
C GLU A 235 21.04 7.02 5.21
N TYR A 236 20.18 6.40 4.40
CA TYR A 236 19.31 5.32 4.84
C TYR A 236 20.12 4.13 5.36
N ILE A 237 21.11 3.64 4.60
CA ILE A 237 21.97 2.51 5.00
C ILE A 237 22.72 2.84 6.29
N ALA A 238 23.26 4.06 6.42
CA ALA A 238 23.98 4.48 7.62
C ALA A 238 23.12 4.49 8.90
N LYS A 239 21.80 4.68 8.77
CA LYS A 239 20.85 4.78 9.90
C LYS A 239 20.16 3.46 10.26
N HIS A 240 20.21 2.46 9.38
CA HIS A 240 19.49 1.21 9.56
C HIS A 240 20.44 0.03 9.73
N VAL A 241 20.09 -0.87 10.64
CA VAL A 241 20.85 -2.10 10.86
C VAL A 241 20.39 -3.15 9.87
N LYS A 242 21.36 -3.74 9.16
CA LYS A 242 21.13 -4.80 8.20
C LYS A 242 20.61 -6.03 8.92
N ASP A 243 19.49 -6.56 8.47
CA ASP A 243 19.04 -7.89 8.87
C ASP A 243 19.53 -8.91 7.84
N GLU A 244 20.70 -9.49 8.09
CA GLU A 244 21.32 -10.50 7.22
C GLU A 244 20.48 -11.79 7.08
N ASN A 245 19.55 -12.04 8.01
CA ASN A 245 18.75 -13.26 8.02
C ASN A 245 17.39 -13.10 7.33
N MET A 246 16.91 -11.86 7.18
CA MET A 246 15.59 -11.61 6.59
C MET A 246 15.66 -10.93 5.21
N TYR A 247 16.21 -9.71 5.09
CA TYR A 247 16.10 -8.94 3.84
C TYR A 247 17.28 -8.00 3.65
N ASN A 248 17.95 -8.11 2.49
CA ASN A 248 19.09 -7.28 2.15
C ASN A 248 18.64 -6.06 1.33
N TYR A 249 18.39 -4.93 2.01
CA TYR A 249 18.12 -3.65 1.34
C TYR A 249 19.35 -3.03 0.64
N GLU A 250 20.53 -3.62 0.83
CA GLU A 250 21.75 -3.24 0.10
C GLU A 250 21.88 -3.98 -1.24
N LYS A 251 21.01 -4.97 -1.53
CA LYS A 251 20.99 -5.70 -2.81
C LYS A 251 20.85 -4.72 -3.96
N ASP A 252 21.70 -4.87 -4.98
CA ASP A 252 21.64 -4.04 -6.17
C ASP A 252 20.40 -4.37 -7.02
N ASP A 253 19.84 -3.37 -7.69
CA ASP A 253 18.66 -3.56 -8.53
C ASP A 253 18.95 -4.48 -9.74
N SER A 254 20.21 -4.57 -10.19
CA SER A 254 20.64 -5.50 -11.26
C SER A 254 20.65 -6.98 -10.85
N GLU A 255 20.57 -7.29 -9.54
CA GLU A 255 20.50 -8.66 -9.05
C GLU A 255 19.05 -9.16 -8.89
N ARG A 256 18.06 -8.38 -9.33
CA ARG A 256 16.64 -8.72 -9.23
C ARG A 256 16.25 -9.77 -10.24
N GLU A 257 15.32 -10.64 -9.87
CA GLU A 257 14.83 -11.69 -10.78
C GLU A 257 13.87 -11.12 -11.83
N PHE A 258 13.44 -9.86 -11.70
CA PHE A 258 12.51 -9.17 -12.59
C PHE A 258 13.10 -7.87 -13.14
N GLU A 259 12.66 -7.51 -14.35
CA GLU A 259 12.90 -6.21 -14.93
C GLU A 259 11.82 -5.23 -14.44
N GLU A 260 12.23 -4.05 -13.99
CA GLU A 260 11.38 -3.10 -13.25
C GLU A 260 10.10 -2.69 -14.01
N PHE A 261 10.22 -2.51 -15.32
CA PHE A 261 9.19 -1.94 -16.19
C PHE A 261 8.84 -2.83 -17.37
N GLU A 262 9.11 -4.13 -17.26
CA GLU A 262 8.73 -5.12 -18.27
C GLU A 262 7.73 -6.09 -17.67
N LYS A 263 6.69 -6.40 -18.44
CA LYS A 263 5.73 -7.44 -18.08
C LYS A 263 6.20 -8.78 -18.63
N SER A 264 5.95 -9.85 -17.89
CA SER A 264 6.19 -11.21 -18.34
C SER A 264 5.14 -11.63 -19.38
N GLU A 265 5.58 -12.33 -20.42
CA GLU A 265 4.69 -12.92 -21.44
C GLU A 265 3.89 -14.11 -20.91
#